data_AF-Q5SDH9-F1
#
_entry.id   AF-Q5SDH9-F1
#
_cell.length_a   1.000
_cell.length_b   1.000
_cell.length_c   1.000
_cell.angle_alpha   90.00
_cell.angle_beta   90.00
_cell.angle_gamma   90.00
#
_symmetry.space_group_name_H-M   'P 1'
#
loop_
_entity.id
_entity.type
_entity.pdbx_description
1 polymer ?
#
loop_
_entity_poly.entity_id
_entity_poly.type
_entity_poly.pdbx_seq_one_letter_code
_entity_poly.pdbx_strand_id
1 'polypeptide(L)' 'MKTLAILLCFLVVVSVFIAQYPADAACDFQSCWVTCQRQHSIYFIRAFCDGSRCMCVYNNGG' A
#
# COMPACT_ATOMS: atom_id res chain seq x y z
N MET A 1 -26.90 28.38 7.07
CA MET A 1 -25.82 28.36 8.08
C MET A 1 -25.69 27.01 8.80
N LYS A 2 -26.78 26.37 9.24
CA LYS A 2 -26.74 25.08 9.97
C LYS A 2 -26.13 23.90 9.17
N THR A 3 -26.39 23.85 7.86
CA THR A 3 -25.95 22.77 6.95
C THR A 3 -24.43 22.75 6.72
N LEU A 4 -23.79 23.91 6.63
CA LEU A 4 -22.34 24.01 6.45
C LEU A 4 -21.57 23.49 7.67
N ALA A 5 -22.09 23.71 8.88
CA ALA A 5 -21.48 23.22 10.10
C ALA A 5 -21.49 21.67 10.17
N ILE A 6 -22.58 21.05 9.73
CA ILE A 6 -22.71 19.57 9.73
C ILE A 6 -21.73 18.95 8.71
N LEU A 7 -21.61 19.55 7.53
CA LEU A 7 -20.65 19.11 6.51
C LEU A 7 -19.21 19.19 7.00
N LEU A 8 -18.84 20.29 7.66
CA LEU A 8 -17.49 20.47 8.22
C LEU A 8 -17.19 19.42 9.30
N CYS A 9 -18.14 19.14 10.20
CA CYS A 9 -17.96 18.09 11.21
C CYS A 9 -17.74 16.71 10.56
N PHE A 10 -18.51 16.36 9.52
CA PHE A 10 -18.33 15.11 8.79
C PHE A 10 -16.96 15.02 8.12
N LEU A 11 -16.53 16.11 7.48
CA LEU A 11 -15.25 16.19 6.78
C LEU A 11 -14.09 15.99 7.76
N VAL A 12 -14.13 16.67 8.91
CA VAL A 12 -13.11 16.53 9.97
C VAL A 12 -13.05 15.10 10.50
N VAL A 13 -14.18 14.45 10.77
CA VAL A 13 -14.21 13.06 11.24
C VAL A 13 -13.58 12.13 10.20
N VAL A 14 -13.96 12.25 8.93
CA VAL A 14 -13.39 11.44 7.84
C VAL A 14 -11.88 11.66 7.70
N SER A 15 -11.42 12.92 7.76
CA SER A 15 -9.97 13.23 7.69
C SER A 15 -9.18 12.62 8.84
N VAL A 16 -9.73 12.66 10.06
CA VAL A 16 -9.10 12.10 11.27
C VAL A 16 -9.11 10.57 11.25
N PHE A 17 -10.13 9.95 10.64
CA PHE A 17 -10.15 8.50 10.38
C PHE A 17 -9.06 8.09 9.38
N ILE A 18 -8.91 8.81 8.26
CA ILE A 18 -7.86 8.53 7.26
C ILE A 18 -6.45 8.75 7.83
N ALA A 19 -6.28 9.67 8.78
CA ALA A 19 -5.00 9.89 9.45
C ALA A 19 -4.67 8.82 10.50
N GLN A 20 -5.66 8.27 11.20
CA GLN A 20 -5.48 7.23 12.23
C GLN A 20 -5.38 5.82 11.65
N TYR A 21 -6.09 5.58 10.56
CA TYR A 21 -5.88 4.43 9.67
C TYR A 21 -5.30 5.03 8.41
N PRO A 22 -3.99 5.38 8.39
CA PRO A 22 -3.37 5.59 7.11
C PRO A 22 -3.75 4.37 6.27
N ALA A 23 -4.09 4.57 5.00
CA ALA A 23 -3.88 3.48 4.07
C ALA A 23 -2.36 3.36 3.94
N ASP A 24 -1.68 3.00 5.05
CA ASP A 24 -0.27 2.75 5.10
C ASP A 24 -0.07 1.55 4.20
N ALA A 25 0.17 1.88 2.93
CA ALA A 25 1.04 1.16 2.05
C ALA A 25 2.42 1.13 2.74
N ALA A 26 2.51 0.45 3.88
CA ALA A 26 3.77 0.06 4.48
C ALA A 26 4.56 -0.74 3.42
N CYS A 27 3.86 -1.39 2.49
CA CYS A 27 4.38 -1.86 1.23
C CYS A 27 3.31 -1.69 0.14
N ASP A 28 3.61 -0.85 -0.87
CA ASP A 28 2.80 -0.78 -2.08
C ASP A 28 3.04 -2.06 -2.88
N PHE A 29 2.07 -2.99 -2.82
CA PHE A 29 2.17 -4.28 -3.48
C PHE A 29 2.50 -4.15 -4.96
N GLN A 30 1.92 -3.15 -5.63
CA GLN A 30 2.13 -2.93 -7.07
C GLN A 30 3.57 -2.50 -7.37
N SER A 31 4.12 -1.53 -6.64
CA SER A 31 5.53 -1.12 -6.75
C SER A 31 6.48 -2.24 -6.36
N CYS A 32 6.13 -3.00 -5.31
CA CYS A 32 6.90 -4.18 -4.89
C CYS A 32 6.96 -5.22 -6.01
N TRP A 33 5.81 -5.57 -6.58
CA TRP A 33 5.68 -6.52 -7.68
C TRP A 33 6.49 -6.10 -8.90
N VAL A 34 6.33 -4.85 -9.37
CA VAL A 34 7.06 -4.33 -10.53
C VAL A 34 8.56 -4.33 -10.28
N THR A 35 9.00 -3.97 -9.08
CA THR A 35 10.42 -3.96 -8.70
C THR A 35 11.01 -5.37 -8.72
N CYS A 36 10.35 -6.33 -8.05
CA CYS A 36 10.79 -7.72 -8.03
C CYS A 36 10.81 -8.34 -9.43
N GLN A 37 9.79 -8.06 -10.24
CA GLN A 37 9.70 -8.53 -11.62
C GLN A 37 10.83 -7.97 -12.48
N ARG A 38 11.22 -6.69 -12.29
CA ARG A 38 12.37 -6.11 -13.01
C ARG A 38 13.70 -6.71 -12.57
N GLN A 39 13.87 -6.99 -11.27
CA GLN A 39 15.12 -7.54 -10.73
C GLN A 39 15.34 -9.00 -11.14
N HIS A 40 14.29 -9.83 -11.08
CA HIS A 40 14.41 -11.27 -11.29
C HIS A 40 13.87 -11.77 -12.64
N SER A 41 13.17 -10.91 -13.40
CA SER A 41 12.69 -11.18 -14.76
C SER A 41 12.02 -12.55 -14.91
N ILE A 42 12.56 -13.45 -15.74
CA ILE A 42 12.06 -14.81 -15.98
C ILE A 42 12.07 -15.73 -14.76
N TYR A 43 12.88 -15.40 -13.75
CA TYR A 43 13.00 -16.18 -12.52
C TYR A 43 12.02 -15.74 -11.44
N PHE A 44 11.26 -14.66 -11.67
CA PHE A 44 10.31 -14.14 -10.71
C PHE A 44 9.08 -15.07 -10.57
N ILE A 45 8.74 -15.43 -9.33
CA ILE A 45 7.58 -16.28 -9.01
C ILE A 45 6.44 -15.44 -8.46
N ARG A 46 6.71 -14.65 -7.41
CA ARG A 46 5.72 -13.79 -6.75
C ARG A 46 6.41 -12.74 -5.89
N ALA A 47 5.75 -11.61 -5.70
CA ALA A 47 6.11 -10.63 -4.68
C ALA A 47 5.00 -10.55 -3.64
N PHE A 48 5.33 -10.22 -2.40
CA PHE A 48 4.35 -9.96 -1.37
C PHE A 48 4.89 -8.96 -0.34
N CYS A 49 3.97 -8.37 0.42
CA CYS A 49 4.28 -7.44 1.48
C CYS A 49 4.30 -8.17 2.82
N ASP A 50 5.45 -8.19 3.49
CA ASP A 50 5.62 -8.66 4.86
C ASP A 50 5.67 -7.43 5.78
N GLY A 51 4.48 -7.00 6.22
CA GLY A 51 4.29 -5.72 6.92
C GLY A 51 4.75 -4.54 6.06
N SER A 52 5.83 -3.88 6.48
CA SER A 52 6.45 -2.74 5.77
C SER A 52 7.55 -3.12 4.77
N ARG A 53 7.81 -4.42 4.57
CA ARG A 53 8.89 -4.91 3.71
C ARG A 53 8.33 -5.58 2.46
N CYS A 54 8.90 -5.24 1.32
CA CYS A 54 8.66 -5.94 0.05
C CYS A 54 9.53 -7.20 -0.02
N MET A 55 8.90 -8.36 -0.23
CA MET A 55 9.57 -9.65 -0.38
C MET A 55 9.40 -10.16 -1.81
N CYS A 56 10.52 -10.51 -2.45
CA CYS A 56 10.56 -11.10 -3.78
C CYS A 56 10.84 -12.61 -3.67
N VAL A 57 9.98 -13.43 -4.24
CA VAL A 57 10.23 -14.87 -4.41
C VAL A 57 10.64 -15.10 -5.85
N TYR A 58 11.84 -15.64 -6.04
CA TYR A 58 12.40 -15.94 -7.34
C TYR A 58 13.10 -17.30 -7.30
N ASN A 59 13.15 -17.95 -8.45
CA ASN A 59 13.85 -19.21 -8.63
C ASN A 59 15.31 -18.93 -8.98
N ASN A 60 16.25 -19.22 -8.08
CA ASN A 60 17.64 -19.35 -8.49
C ASN A 60 17.75 -20.65 -9.29
N GLY A 61 17.64 -20.55 -10.62
CA GLY A 61 17.82 -21.70 -11.50
C GLY A 61 19.10 -22.45 -11.11
N GLY A 62 18.93 -23.72 -10.73
CA GLY A 62 20.04 -24.64 -10.46
C GLY A 62 20.80 -24.97 -11.73
#